data_AF-A0AA88YSP9-F1
#
_entry.id   AF-A0AA88YSP9-F1
#
_cell.length_a   1.000
_cell.length_b   1.000
_cell.length_c   1.000
_cell.angle_alpha   90.00
_cell.angle_beta   90.00
_cell.angle_gamma   90.00
#
_symmetry.space_group_name_H-M   'P 1'
#
loop_
_entity.id
_entity.type
_entity.pdbx_description
1 polymer ?
#
loop_
_entity_poly.entity_id
_entity_poly.type
_entity_poly.pdbx_seq_one_letter_code
_entity_poly.pdbx_strand_id
1 'polypeptide(L)'
;MGNRHTRNGLLQERSIIEEYKMKKAEQNENITVESSGLVVDSKHNFLAASPDGIVRTPSDTGLIEIKNLLHSKPLNLYQAAETPRFCLLTIFVIKKKP
;
A
#
# COMPACT_ATOMS: atom_id res chain seq x y z
N MET A 1 22.53 4.95 -0.25
CA MET A 1 21.50 4.60 -1.26
C MET A 1 21.19 3.11 -1.15
N GLY A 2 19.92 2.73 -1.24
CA GLY A 2 19.48 1.34 -1.13
C GLY A 2 19.83 0.45 -2.33
N ASN A 3 19.60 -0.85 -2.19
CA ASN A 3 19.82 -1.84 -3.26
C ASN A 3 18.81 -1.67 -4.41
N ARG A 4 18.92 -2.49 -5.46
CA ARG A 4 18.02 -2.44 -6.63
C ARG A 4 16.54 -2.56 -6.26
N HIS A 5 16.20 -3.39 -5.27
CA HIS A 5 14.82 -3.60 -4.83
C HIS A 5 14.26 -2.35 -4.16
N THR A 6 15.03 -1.73 -3.25
CA THR A 6 14.64 -0.47 -2.61
C THR A 6 14.38 0.63 -3.62
N ARG A 7 15.27 0.80 -4.62
CA ARG A 7 15.09 1.81 -5.67
C ARG A 7 13.83 1.56 -6.50
N ASN A 8 13.58 0.31 -6.88
CA ASN A 8 12.40 -0.04 -7.66
C ASN A 8 11.09 0.16 -6.88
N GLY A 9 11.10 -0.07 -5.56
CA GLY A 9 9.95 0.19 -4.69
C GLY A 9 9.61 1.67 -4.68
N LEU A 10 10.60 2.52 -4.38
CA LEU A 10 10.45 3.98 -4.35
C LEU A 10 9.94 4.56 -5.67
N LEU A 11 10.38 4.03 -6.81
CA LEU A 11 9.94 4.50 -8.13
C LEU A 11 8.47 4.16 -8.44
N GLN A 12 7.94 3.08 -7.85
CA GLN A 12 6.59 2.57 -8.16
C GLN A 12 5.54 2.95 -7.13
N GLU A 13 5.95 3.37 -5.94
CA GLU A 13 5.05 3.71 -4.84
C GLU A 13 3.99 4.73 -5.27
N ARG A 14 4.39 5.82 -5.93
CA ARG A 14 3.47 6.84 -6.44
C ARG A 14 2.44 6.28 -7.43
N SER A 15 2.87 5.45 -8.39
CA SER A 15 1.94 4.86 -9.35
C SER A 15 0.93 3.92 -8.69
N ILE A 16 1.35 3.18 -7.65
CA ILE A 16 0.46 2.29 -6.90
C ILE A 16 -0.58 3.09 -6.11
N ILE A 17 -0.20 4.24 -5.52
CA ILE A 17 -1.14 5.14 -4.84
C ILE A 17 -2.20 5.66 -5.81
N GLU A 18 -1.81 6.08 -7.02
CA GLU A 18 -2.76 6.56 -8.02
C GLU A 18 -3.71 5.44 -8.50
N GLU A 19 -3.19 4.22 -8.71
CA GLU A 19 -4.02 3.05 -9.03
C GLU A 19 -5.03 2.76 -7.90
N TYR A 20 -4.59 2.82 -6.65
CA TYR A 20 -5.45 2.64 -5.48
C TYR A 20 -6.58 3.67 -5.43
N LYS A 21 -6.28 4.96 -5.67
CA LYS A 21 -7.28 6.03 -5.75
C LYS A 21 -8.30 5.77 -6.87
N MET A 22 -7.83 5.41 -8.07
CA MET A 22 -8.70 5.09 -9.20
C MET A 22 -9.64 3.92 -8.87
N LYS A 23 -9.12 2.87 -8.22
CA LYS A 23 -9.90 1.69 -7.82
C LYS A 23 -10.96 2.00 -6.76
N LYS A 24 -10.68 2.93 -5.85
CA LYS A 24 -11.65 3.41 -4.86
C LYS A 24 -12.73 4.28 -5.50
N ALA A 25 -12.36 5.13 -6.46
CA ALA A 25 -13.32 5.90 -7.24
C ALA A 25 -14.28 4.99 -8.04
N GLU A 26 -13.80 3.87 -8.60
CA GLU A 26 -14.66 2.84 -9.24
C GLU A 26 -15.72 2.25 -8.28
N GLN A 27 -15.51 2.34 -6.97
CA GLN A 27 -16.42 1.86 -5.91
C GLN A 27 -17.27 2.99 -5.32
N ASN A 28 -17.26 4.18 -5.93
CA ASN A 28 -17.87 5.41 -5.41
C ASN A 28 -17.30 5.87 -4.05
N GLU A 29 -16.08 5.45 -3.72
CA GLU A 29 -15.33 5.97 -2.58
C GLU A 29 -14.31 6.99 -3.07
N ASN A 30 -14.61 8.28 -2.93
CA ASN A 30 -13.64 9.32 -3.24
C ASN A 30 -12.69 9.50 -2.05
N ILE A 31 -11.41 9.19 -2.27
CA ILE A 31 -10.39 9.21 -1.22
C ILE A 31 -9.25 10.16 -1.55
N THR A 32 -8.59 10.68 -0.52
CA THR A 32 -7.28 11.32 -0.65
C THR A 32 -6.22 10.47 0.02
N VAL A 33 -4.98 10.58 -0.48
CA VAL A 33 -3.81 9.94 0.13
C VAL A 33 -2.76 11.02 0.34
N GLU A 34 -2.42 11.24 1.60
CA GLU A 34 -1.48 12.27 2.05
C GLU A 34 -0.21 11.62 2.61
N SER A 35 0.93 12.32 2.51
CA SER A 35 2.16 11.87 3.13
C SER A 35 2.04 11.98 4.66
N SER A 36 2.43 10.91 5.36
CA SER A 36 2.41 10.86 6.82
C SER A 36 3.52 11.70 7.47
N GLY A 37 4.73 11.65 6.90
CA GLY A 37 5.95 12.00 7.64
C GLY A 37 6.16 11.10 8.87
N LEU A 38 7.11 11.49 9.74
CA LEU A 38 7.40 10.79 10.98
C LEU A 38 6.40 11.19 12.08
N VAL A 39 5.66 10.20 12.60
CA VAL A 39 4.73 10.35 13.72
C VAL A 39 5.33 9.68 14.95
N VAL A 40 5.48 10.43 16.04
CA VAL A 40 6.01 9.94 17.33
C VAL A 40 4.85 9.67 18.28
N ASP A 41 4.86 8.55 19.00
CA ASP A 41 3.84 8.25 20.00
C ASP A 41 3.98 9.21 21.19
N SER A 42 2.86 9.85 21.56
CA SER A 42 2.85 10.91 22.58
C SER A 42 3.09 10.42 24.01
N LYS A 43 2.93 9.11 24.27
CA LYS A 43 3.15 8.50 25.58
C LYS A 43 4.50 7.79 25.65
N HIS A 44 4.94 7.22 24.54
CA HIS A 44 6.18 6.47 24.40
C HIS A 44 7.03 7.15 23.33
N ASN A 45 7.70 8.25 23.68
CA ASN A 45 8.47 9.06 22.73
C ASN A 45 9.63 8.31 22.02
N PHE A 46 9.95 7.08 22.44
CA PHE A 46 10.88 6.19 21.77
C PHE A 46 10.25 5.37 20.62
N LEU A 47 8.93 5.41 20.47
CA LEU A 47 8.18 4.79 19.38
C LEU A 47 7.81 5.84 18.34
N ALA A 48 8.09 5.54 17.07
CA ALA A 48 7.69 6.38 15.95
C ALA A 48 7.43 5.52 14.71
N ALA A 49 6.57 6.00 13.82
CA ALA A 49 6.25 5.37 12.55
C ALA A 49 6.15 6.40 11.43
N SER A 50 6.39 5.98 10.19
CA SER A 50 6.16 6.78 9.00
C SER A 50 5.44 5.93 7.96
N PRO A 51 4.12 5.72 8.09
CA PRO A 51 3.30 5.08 7.08
C PRO A 51 3.55 5.62 5.67
N ASP A 52 3.42 4.78 4.66
CA ASP A 52 3.57 5.19 3.26
C ASP A 52 2.52 6.25 2.87
N GLY A 53 1.32 6.19 3.47
CA GLY A 53 0.35 7.26 3.37
C GLY A 53 -0.80 7.20 4.38
N ILE A 54 -1.45 8.34 4.56
CA ILE A 54 -2.71 8.49 5.30
C ILE A 54 -3.85 8.58 4.28
N VAL A 55 -4.81 7.65 4.37
CA VAL A 55 -5.99 7.63 3.51
C VAL A 55 -7.11 8.38 4.22
N ARG A 56 -7.73 9.35 3.55
CA ARG A 56 -8.90 10.06 4.08
C ARG A 56 -10.11 9.86 3.19
N THR A 57 -11.24 9.58 3.82
CA THR A 57 -12.57 9.67 3.22
C THR A 57 -13.38 10.73 3.96
N PRO A 58 -14.58 11.12 3.50
CA PRO A 58 -15.44 12.02 4.25
C PRO A 58 -15.83 11.50 5.64
N SER A 59 -15.80 10.18 5.86
CA SER A 59 -16.31 9.52 7.07
C SER A 59 -15.22 8.84 7.91
N ASP A 60 -14.03 8.62 7.37
CA ASP A 60 -13.02 7.79 8.02
C ASP A 60 -11.57 8.17 7.64
N THR A 61 -10.62 7.73 8.47
CA THR A 61 -9.18 7.86 8.25
C THR A 61 -8.50 6.51 8.41
N GLY A 62 -7.77 6.10 7.39
CA GLY A 62 -6.99 4.87 7.36
C GLY A 62 -5.52 5.11 7.06
N LEU A 63 -4.73 4.04 7.07
CA LEU A 63 -3.34 4.03 6.64
C LEU A 63 -3.19 3.12 5.41
N ILE A 64 -2.22 3.44 4.55
CA ILE A 64 -1.79 2.58 3.46
C ILE A 64 -0.32 2.20 3.65
N GLU A 65 -0.03 0.92 3.42
CA GLU A 65 1.31 0.33 3.40
C GLU A 65 1.47 -0.41 2.07
N ILE A 66 2.51 -0.07 1.32
CA ILE A 66 2.74 -0.52 -0.04
C ILE A 66 3.92 -1.46 -0.05
N LYS A 67 3.69 -2.66 -0.59
CA LYS A 67 4.74 -3.68 -0.79
C LYS A 67 4.77 -4.11 -2.24
N ASN A 68 5.90 -3.86 -2.90
CA ASN A 68 6.14 -4.34 -4.25
C ASN A 68 6.80 -5.73 -4.19
N LEU A 69 5.96 -6.77 -4.27
CA LEU A 69 6.39 -8.14 -4.06
C LEU A 69 7.01 -8.79 -5.31
N LEU A 70 6.81 -8.20 -6.50
CA LEU A 70 7.02 -8.87 -7.79
C LEU A 70 7.90 -8.03 -8.72
N HIS A 71 9.03 -7.56 -8.19
CA HIS A 71 10.01 -6.75 -8.94
C HIS A 71 10.63 -7.42 -10.19
N SER A 72 10.32 -8.68 -10.48
CA SER A 72 10.97 -9.43 -11.57
C SER A 72 10.15 -10.60 -12.12
N LYS A 73 8.85 -10.69 -11.84
CA LYS A 73 8.01 -11.77 -12.37
C LYS A 73 6.71 -11.18 -12.91
N PRO A 74 6.27 -11.56 -14.12
CA PRO A 74 5.00 -11.14 -14.69
C PRO A 74 3.86 -11.94 -14.03
N LEU A 75 3.77 -11.85 -12.70
CA LEU A 75 2.75 -12.52 -11.91
C LEU A 75 1.83 -11.44 -11.33
N ASN A 76 0.54 -11.70 -11.35
CA ASN A 76 -0.42 -10.93 -10.56
C ASN A 76 -0.41 -11.45 -9.10
N LEU A 77 -1.13 -10.74 -8.21
CA LEU A 77 -1.17 -11.09 -6.79
C LEU A 77 -1.65 -12.53 -6.52
N TYR A 78 -2.62 -13.04 -7.30
CA TYR A 78 -3.11 -14.42 -7.14
C TYR A 78 -2.06 -15.44 -7.56
N GLN A 79 -1.42 -15.21 -8.70
CA GLN A 79 -0.34 -16.05 -9.19
C GLN A 79 0.87 -16.02 -8.24
N ALA A 80 1.10 -14.89 -7.56
CA ALA A 80 2.09 -14.80 -6.50
C ALA A 80 1.65 -15.57 -5.25
N ALA A 81 0.36 -15.50 -4.88
CA ALA A 81 -0.21 -16.20 -3.73
C ALA A 81 -0.16 -17.72 -3.84
N GLU A 82 -0.11 -18.24 -5.06
CA GLU A 82 0.09 -19.66 -5.34
C GLU A 82 1.55 -20.11 -5.17
N THR A 83 2.50 -19.20 -4.96
CA THR A 83 3.92 -19.58 -4.80
C THR A 83 4.21 -20.09 -3.37
N PRO A 84 5.02 -21.16 -3.21
CA PRO A 84 5.26 -21.79 -1.90
C PRO A 84 5.90 -20.90 -0.83
N ARG A 85 6.43 -19.73 -1.22
CA ARG A 85 7.09 -18.77 -0.33
C ARG A 85 6.29 -17.48 -0.15
N PHE A 86 5.05 -17.43 -0.62
CA PHE A 86 4.21 -16.26 -0.46
C PHE A 86 3.64 -16.22 0.95
N CYS A 87 4.14 -15.30 1.76
CA CYS A 87 3.68 -15.10 3.13
C CYS A 87 2.75 -13.87 3.18
N LEU A 88 1.47 -14.08 2.91
CA LEU A 88 0.42 -13.09 3.15
C LEU A 88 -0.81 -13.83 3.71
N LEU A 89 -1.06 -13.68 5.01
CA LEU A 89 -2.09 -14.43 5.74
C LEU A 89 -3.52 -13.87 5.51
N THR A 90 -3.62 -12.62 5.06
CA THR A 90 -4.90 -11.96 4.78
C THR A 90 -4.73 -11.07 3.57
N ILE A 91 -5.57 -11.32 2.57
CA ILE A 91 -5.68 -10.49 1.36
C ILE A 91 -7.04 -9.80 1.43
N PHE A 92 -7.07 -8.48 1.53
CA PHE A 92 -8.28 -7.73 1.17
C PHE A 92 -8.35 -7.67 -0.35
N VAL A 93 -8.92 -8.73 -0.93
CA VAL A 93 -9.29 -8.75 -2.34
C VAL A 93 -10.61 -8.00 -2.49
N ILE A 94 -10.57 -6.82 -3.12
CA ILE A 94 -11.80 -6.21 -3.61
C ILE A 94 -12.15 -6.90 -4.92
N LYS A 95 -13.09 -7.86 -4.87
CA LYS A 95 -13.58 -8.53 -6.08
C LYS A 95 -14.41 -7.54 -6.90
N LYS A 96 -14.06 -7.37 -8.18
CA LYS A 96 -14.95 -6.79 -9.17
C LYS A 96 -16.14 -7.75 -9.32
N LYS A 97 -17.36 -7.30 -9.02
CA LYS A 97 -18.57 -8.01 -9.47
C LYS A 97 -18.65 -7.89 -11.00
N PRO A 98 -19.12 -8.95 -11.70
CA PRO A 98 -19.22 -8.96 -13.15
C PRO A 98 -20.10 -7.83 -13.69
#